data_AF-A0A813HZU0-F1
#
_entry.id   AF-A0A813HZU0-F1
#
_cell.length_a   1.000
_cell.length_b   1.000
_cell.length_c   1.000
_cell.angle_alpha   90.00
_cell.angle_beta   90.00
_cell.angle_gamma   90.00
#
_symmetry.space_group_name_H-M   'P 1'
#
loop_
_entity.id
_entity.type
_entity.pdbx_description
1 polymer ?
#
loop_
_entity_poly.entity_id
_entity_poly.type
_entity_poly.pdbx_seq_one_letter_code
_entity_poly.pdbx_strand_id
1 'polypeptide(L)'
;MFGYPTTGSFSRTAVGAMFGATSLMSVLMASLVVLLAVYCITPVIELLPLSALAPLIIQGAISVINIHEFQVARRASLSEFLVMLATFVVSLALDVKYGLLMGFVLSVLKTMNELANPNLAVFGQLEGTTFRDIRNFPNARQLSNAVVIRMDARLNFTNSRKLKEFAVRAVQIREAGGNKVEFLVIDAKAINHVDLTGCETLESLAEALKSHGQQLVIANLKGPVSKCLHQAGVPESLRKLGGHLCLSMEAALAVVEGTSQAVEEDQELSELVRRVTMAKQIQYATSSPHVFCQGRSPFQDGNPILSPTRVSV
;
A
#
# COMPACT_ATOMS: atom_id res chain seq x y z
N MET A 1 35.04 15.07 -28.23
CA MET A 1 33.83 14.64 -27.51
C MET A 1 34.27 14.14 -26.13
N PHE A 2 34.52 15.07 -25.20
CA PHE A 2 34.94 14.76 -23.82
C PHE A 2 33.92 15.42 -22.88
N GLY A 3 32.81 14.74 -22.65
CA GLY A 3 31.79 15.17 -21.70
C GLY A 3 31.61 14.09 -20.65
N TYR A 4 31.67 14.46 -19.37
CA TYR A 4 31.30 13.57 -18.28
C TYR A 4 29.80 13.69 -18.00
N PRO A 5 29.12 12.61 -17.60
CA PRO A 5 27.73 12.71 -17.15
C PRO A 5 27.66 13.65 -15.95
N THR A 6 26.79 14.66 -16.02
CA THR A 6 26.59 15.63 -14.94
C THR A 6 25.28 15.37 -14.23
N THR A 7 25.27 15.60 -12.92
CA THR A 7 24.07 15.50 -12.07
C THR A 7 23.81 16.84 -11.39
N GLY A 8 22.64 16.96 -10.76
CA GLY A 8 22.40 18.04 -9.79
C GLY A 8 23.45 18.01 -8.68
N SER A 9 23.87 19.18 -8.20
CA SER A 9 24.86 19.34 -7.14
C SER A 9 24.20 19.90 -5.89
N PHE A 10 24.01 19.06 -4.87
CA PHE A 10 23.36 19.44 -3.62
C PHE A 10 24.01 20.67 -2.98
N SER A 11 25.35 20.72 -2.92
CA SER A 11 26.10 21.85 -2.37
C SER A 11 25.85 23.16 -3.14
N ARG A 12 25.92 23.15 -4.47
CA ARG A 12 25.70 24.35 -5.30
C ARG A 12 24.25 24.84 -5.23
N THR A 13 23.29 23.92 -5.24
CA THR A 13 21.87 24.26 -5.11
C THR A 13 21.55 24.84 -3.74
N ALA A 14 22.12 24.28 -2.66
CA ALA A 14 21.94 24.81 -1.30
C ALA A 14 22.49 26.24 -1.17
N VAL A 15 23.69 26.50 -1.69
CA VAL A 15 24.28 27.85 -1.70
C VAL A 15 23.43 28.83 -2.50
N GLY A 16 23.00 28.45 -3.71
CA GLY A 16 22.10 29.28 -4.51
C GLY A 16 20.80 29.61 -3.77
N ALA A 17 20.18 28.62 -3.13
CA ALA A 17 18.97 28.81 -2.35
C ALA A 17 19.18 29.74 -1.14
N MET A 18 20.32 29.63 -0.44
CA MET A 18 20.67 30.53 0.68
C MET A 18 20.79 31.99 0.24
N PHE A 19 21.25 32.24 -0.99
CA PHE A 19 21.33 33.59 -1.57
C PHE A 19 20.08 33.98 -2.37
N GLY A 20 18.96 33.24 -2.22
CA GLY A 20 17.67 33.59 -2.82
C GLY A 20 17.57 33.35 -4.34
N ALA A 21 18.42 32.51 -4.92
CA ALA A 21 18.36 32.16 -6.33
C ALA A 21 17.11 31.29 -6.62
N THR A 22 16.17 31.82 -7.39
CA THR A 22 14.89 31.14 -7.72
C THR A 22 14.71 30.87 -9.21
N SER A 23 15.55 31.44 -10.08
CA SER A 23 15.40 31.39 -11.53
C SER A 23 16.56 30.66 -12.22
N LEU A 24 16.30 30.12 -13.42
CA LEU A 24 17.32 29.47 -14.26
C LEU A 24 18.44 30.45 -14.68
N MET A 25 18.18 31.76 -14.65
CA MET A 25 19.19 32.77 -14.95
C MET A 25 20.37 32.74 -13.96
N SER A 26 20.14 32.34 -12.71
CA SER A 26 21.23 32.15 -11.75
C SER A 26 22.21 31.07 -12.18
N VAL A 27 21.70 29.96 -12.74
CA VAL A 27 22.51 28.85 -13.25
C VAL A 27 23.24 29.27 -14.53
N LEU A 28 22.58 30.02 -15.42
CA LEU A 28 23.22 30.56 -16.62
C LEU A 28 24.36 31.51 -16.29
N MET A 29 24.14 32.45 -15.37
CA MET A 29 25.21 33.37 -14.90
C MET A 29 26.36 32.60 -14.26
N ALA A 30 26.07 31.62 -13.39
CA ALA A 30 27.09 30.78 -12.78
C ALA A 30 27.89 30.00 -13.85
N SER A 31 27.23 29.46 -14.88
CA SER A 31 27.90 28.76 -15.97
C SER A 31 28.79 29.68 -16.81
N LEU A 32 28.36 30.93 -17.05
CA LEU A 32 29.14 31.94 -17.77
C LEU A 32 30.39 32.35 -16.97
N VAL A 33 30.23 32.54 -15.65
CA VAL A 33 31.36 32.85 -14.75
C VAL A 33 32.36 31.71 -14.73
N VAL A 34 31.90 30.45 -14.65
CA VAL A 34 32.79 29.27 -14.73
C VAL A 34 33.49 29.21 -16.08
N LEU A 35 32.80 29.46 -17.19
CA LEU A 35 33.39 29.48 -18.52
C LEU A 35 34.50 30.53 -18.64
N LEU A 36 34.23 31.75 -18.16
CA LEU A 36 35.20 32.84 -18.17
C LEU A 36 36.38 32.57 -17.23
N ALA A 37 36.13 31.98 -16.06
CA ALA A 37 37.18 31.55 -15.14
C ALA A 37 38.08 30.49 -15.78
N VAL A 38 37.52 29.50 -16.47
CA VAL A 38 38.30 28.48 -17.19
C VAL A 38 39.10 29.11 -18.34
N TYR A 39 38.60 30.12 -19.04
CA TYR A 39 39.38 30.74 -20.12
C TYR A 39 40.51 31.65 -19.60
N CYS A 40 40.23 32.46 -18.57
CA CYS A 40 41.15 33.51 -18.10
C CYS A 40 42.07 33.05 -16.94
N ILE A 41 41.59 32.17 -16.05
CA ILE A 41 42.22 31.87 -14.75
C ILE A 41 42.91 30.50 -14.75
N THR A 42 42.69 29.65 -15.76
CA THR A 42 43.37 28.34 -15.89
C THR A 42 44.90 28.38 -15.68
N PRO A 43 45.69 29.33 -16.23
CA PRO A 43 47.14 29.33 -15.99
C PRO A 43 47.51 29.55 -14.52
N VAL A 44 46.63 30.17 -13.73
CA VAL A 44 46.81 30.34 -12.28
C VAL A 44 46.36 29.07 -11.54
N ILE A 45 45.29 28.42 -11.99
CA ILE A 45 44.77 27.19 -11.38
C ILE A 45 45.79 26.05 -11.51
N GLU A 46 46.56 25.99 -12.61
CA GLU A 46 47.61 24.99 -12.80
C GLU A 46 48.74 25.07 -11.75
N LEU A 47 48.94 26.24 -11.13
CA LEU A 47 49.92 26.44 -10.07
C LEU A 47 49.43 25.96 -8.69
N LEU A 48 48.15 25.60 -8.55
CA LEU A 48 47.58 25.16 -7.28
C LEU A 48 48.04 23.74 -6.93
N PRO A 49 48.68 23.54 -5.77
CA PRO A 49 49.05 22.19 -5.35
C PRO A 49 47.80 21.40 -4.99
N LEU A 50 47.77 20.10 -5.35
CA LEU A 50 46.66 19.19 -5.02
C LEU A 50 46.35 19.14 -3.51
N SER A 51 47.36 19.38 -2.67
CA SER A 51 47.21 19.46 -1.21
C SER A 51 46.31 20.61 -0.75
N ALA A 52 46.22 21.71 -1.50
CA ALA A 52 45.32 22.82 -1.18
C ALA A 52 43.84 22.47 -1.47
N LEU A 53 43.58 21.54 -2.40
CA LEU A 53 42.22 21.12 -2.77
C LEU A 53 41.67 20.00 -1.87
N ALA A 54 42.54 19.16 -1.30
CA ALA A 54 42.12 18.01 -0.49
C ALA A 54 41.20 18.37 0.71
N PRO A 55 41.46 19.44 1.49
CA PRO A 55 40.58 19.81 2.60
C PRO A 55 39.16 20.17 2.16
N LEU A 56 38.99 20.79 0.99
CA LEU A 56 37.67 21.13 0.44
C LEU A 56 36.85 19.86 0.14
N ILE A 57 37.51 18.84 -0.43
CA ILE A 57 36.86 17.55 -0.74
C ILE A 57 36.52 16.81 0.56
N ILE A 58 37.46 16.76 1.52
CA ILE A 58 37.26 16.08 2.81
C ILE A 58 36.12 16.74 3.59
N GLN A 59 36.08 18.08 3.66
CA GLN A 59 34.99 18.81 4.31
C GLN A 59 33.64 18.51 3.66
N GLY A 60 33.60 18.44 2.33
CA GLY A 60 32.41 18.04 1.58
C GLY A 60 31.96 16.62 1.92
N ALA A 61 32.90 15.68 2.01
CA ALA A 61 32.61 14.28 2.35
C ALA A 61 32.08 14.13 3.80
N ILE A 62 32.72 14.79 4.77
CA ILE A 62 32.29 14.75 6.18
C ILE A 62 30.88 15.32 6.34
N SER A 63 30.55 16.40 5.62
CA SER A 63 29.22 17.02 5.68
C SER A 63 28.09 16.11 5.16
N VAL A 64 28.40 15.09 4.35
CA VAL A 64 27.39 14.16 3.80
C VAL A 64 27.16 12.96 4.71
N ILE A 65 28.13 12.63 5.57
CA ILE A 65 28.01 11.48 6.48
C ILE A 65 27.02 11.81 7.59
N ASN A 66 25.85 11.19 7.54
CA ASN A 66 24.82 11.33 8.56
C ASN A 66 24.69 10.05 9.40
N ILE A 67 25.33 10.04 10.58
CA ILE A 67 25.30 8.91 11.52
C ILE A 67 23.93 8.78 12.20
N HIS A 68 23.17 9.88 12.31
CA HIS A 68 21.87 9.90 12.96
C HIS A 68 20.88 8.96 12.25
N GLU A 69 20.88 8.93 10.92
CA GLU A 69 20.01 8.06 10.12
C GLU A 69 20.21 6.58 10.44
N PHE A 70 21.46 6.13 10.61
CA PHE A 70 21.76 4.75 11.01
C PHE A 70 21.19 4.42 12.39
N GLN A 71 21.24 5.37 13.33
CA GLN A 71 20.70 5.18 14.68
C GLN A 71 19.17 5.16 14.69
N VAL A 72 18.54 6.01 13.88
CA VAL A 72 17.08 6.02 13.70
C VAL A 72 16.63 4.70 13.07
N ALA A 73 17.28 4.26 11.98
CA ALA A 73 16.99 3.00 11.33
C ALA A 73 17.11 1.82 12.30
N ARG A 74 18.19 1.75 13.10
CA ARG A 74 18.38 0.67 14.09
C ARG A 74 17.28 0.64 15.17
N ARG A 75 16.80 1.81 15.62
CA ARG A 75 15.70 1.90 16.59
C ARG A 75 14.35 1.55 15.99
N ALA A 76 14.13 1.89 14.72
CA ALA A 76 12.88 1.63 14.03
C ALA A 76 12.75 0.18 13.54
N SER A 77 13.77 -0.34 12.86
CA SER A 77 13.79 -1.72 12.35
C SER A 77 15.21 -2.22 12.12
N LEU A 78 15.56 -3.33 12.77
CA LEU A 78 16.85 -4.00 12.52
C LEU A 78 17.04 -4.38 11.05
N SER A 79 15.96 -4.74 10.35
CA SER A 79 16.05 -5.09 8.92
C SER A 79 16.48 -3.90 8.06
N GLU A 80 15.91 -2.70 8.28
CA GLU A 80 16.30 -1.48 7.56
C GLU A 80 17.75 -1.09 7.85
N PHE A 81 18.15 -1.18 9.12
CA PHE A 81 19.54 -0.95 9.51
C PHE A 81 20.50 -1.93 8.82
N LEU A 82 20.14 -3.21 8.72
CA LEU A 82 20.96 -4.21 8.02
C LEU A 82 21.05 -3.92 6.53
N VAL A 83 19.96 -3.48 5.88
CA VAL A 83 19.99 -3.07 4.47
C VAL A 83 20.92 -1.87 4.29
N MET A 84 20.79 -0.82 5.11
CA MET A 84 21.67 0.34 5.08
C MET A 84 23.14 0.00 5.35
N LEU A 85 23.41 -0.90 6.30
CA LEU A 85 24.76 -1.32 6.62
C LEU A 85 25.35 -2.14 5.48
N ALA A 86 24.58 -3.06 4.89
CA ALA A 86 25.01 -3.86 3.76
C ALA A 86 25.33 -2.98 2.54
N THR A 87 24.47 -2.00 2.21
CA THR A 87 24.73 -1.08 1.10
C THR A 87 25.96 -0.23 1.33
N PHE A 88 26.15 0.26 2.56
CA PHE A 88 27.33 1.03 2.95
C PHE A 88 28.61 0.20 2.81
N VAL A 89 28.64 -1.00 3.38
CA VAL A 89 29.81 -1.89 3.35
C VAL A 89 30.15 -2.30 1.91
N VAL A 90 29.15 -2.66 1.10
CA VAL A 90 29.37 -3.04 -0.31
C VAL A 90 29.87 -1.86 -1.14
N SER A 91 29.33 -0.65 -0.91
CA SER A 91 29.78 0.57 -1.59
C SER A 91 31.23 0.90 -1.25
N LEU A 92 31.63 0.70 0.01
CA LEU A 92 32.98 0.99 0.50
C LEU A 92 34.01 -0.06 0.06
N ALA A 93 33.63 -1.34 0.07
CA ALA A 93 34.54 -2.46 -0.20
C ALA A 93 34.71 -2.76 -1.69
N LEU A 94 33.69 -2.53 -2.52
CA LEU A 94 33.72 -2.85 -3.95
C LEU A 94 33.64 -1.59 -4.82
N ASP A 95 32.42 -1.05 -4.98
CA ASP A 95 32.14 0.17 -5.75
C ASP A 95 30.71 0.63 -5.40
N VAL A 96 30.44 1.92 -5.54
CA VAL A 96 29.12 2.54 -5.34
C VAL A 96 28.07 1.89 -6.26
N LYS A 97 28.46 1.45 -7.47
CA LYS A 97 27.55 0.76 -8.40
C LYS A 97 26.98 -0.53 -7.81
N TYR A 98 27.84 -1.35 -7.20
CA TYR A 98 27.42 -2.61 -6.58
C TYR A 98 26.65 -2.37 -5.29
N GLY A 99 27.03 -1.35 -4.51
CA GLY A 99 26.30 -0.97 -3.30
C GLY A 99 24.87 -0.52 -3.59
N LEU A 100 24.68 0.27 -4.65
CA LEU A 100 23.35 0.68 -5.13
C LEU A 100 22.52 -0.52 -5.58
N LEU A 101 23.09 -1.42 -6.39
CA LEU A 101 22.40 -2.62 -6.86
C LEU A 101 21.97 -3.51 -5.69
N MET A 102 22.86 -3.73 -4.72
CA MET A 102 22.56 -4.51 -3.51
C MET A 102 21.39 -3.88 -2.73
N GLY A 103 21.41 -2.56 -2.55
CA GLY A 103 20.35 -1.85 -1.83
C GLY A 103 19.00 -1.96 -2.51
N PHE A 104 18.99 -1.81 -3.82
CA PHE A 104 17.78 -2.00 -4.63
C PHE A 104 17.23 -3.42 -4.47
N VAL A 105 18.07 -4.45 -4.65
CA VAL A 105 17.66 -5.85 -4.54
C VAL A 105 17.12 -6.16 -3.15
N LEU A 106 17.83 -5.74 -2.09
CA LEU A 106 17.40 -5.95 -0.71
C LEU A 106 16.07 -5.23 -0.40
N SER A 107 15.90 -4.00 -0.89
CA SER A 107 14.65 -3.23 -0.71
C SER A 107 13.47 -3.91 -1.39
N VAL A 108 13.66 -4.42 -2.62
CA VAL A 108 12.64 -5.20 -3.34
C VAL A 108 12.31 -6.48 -2.58
N LEU A 109 13.31 -7.24 -2.14
CA LEU A 109 13.10 -8.47 -1.37
C LEU A 109 12.36 -8.21 -0.05
N LYS A 110 12.72 -7.15 0.67
CA LYS A 110 12.03 -6.73 1.90
C LYS A 110 10.56 -6.40 1.63
N THR A 111 10.31 -5.59 0.60
CA THR A 111 8.94 -5.21 0.20
C THR A 111 8.12 -6.44 -0.20
N MET A 112 8.70 -7.37 -0.97
CA MET A 112 8.07 -8.63 -1.34
C MET A 112 7.75 -9.49 -0.10
N ASN A 113 8.67 -9.55 0.86
CA ASN A 113 8.47 -10.29 2.10
C ASN A 113 7.34 -9.68 2.96
N GLU A 114 7.25 -8.35 3.04
CA GLU A 114 6.16 -7.65 3.74
C GLU A 114 4.80 -7.90 3.07
N LEU A 115 4.75 -7.89 1.74
CA LEU A 115 3.54 -8.23 0.97
C LEU A 115 3.09 -9.68 1.19
N ALA A 116 4.04 -10.60 1.25
CA ALA A 116 3.78 -12.03 1.44
C ALA A 116 3.45 -12.39 2.91
N ASN A 117 3.86 -11.58 3.90
CA ASN A 117 3.63 -11.80 5.32
C ASN A 117 2.80 -10.67 5.94
N PRO A 118 1.52 -10.52 5.56
CA PRO A 118 0.67 -9.52 6.17
C PRO A 118 0.37 -9.85 7.63
N ASN A 119 -0.02 -8.83 8.41
CA ASN A 119 -0.51 -9.05 9.77
C ASN A 119 -1.82 -9.85 9.71
N LEU A 120 -1.79 -11.03 10.32
CA LEU A 120 -2.93 -11.92 10.52
C LEU A 120 -3.17 -12.00 12.03
N ALA A 121 -4.42 -11.77 12.44
CA ALA A 121 -4.77 -11.82 13.86
C ALA A 121 -6.15 -12.43 14.08
N VAL A 122 -6.31 -13.01 15.27
CA VAL A 122 -7.61 -13.45 15.78
C VAL A 122 -8.24 -12.28 16.54
N PHE A 123 -9.51 -12.03 16.29
CA PHE A 123 -10.24 -10.92 16.86
C PHE A 123 -11.26 -11.42 17.89
N GLY A 124 -11.45 -10.64 18.94
CA GLY A 124 -12.49 -10.81 19.94
C GLY A 124 -13.44 -9.62 19.93
N GLN A 125 -14.67 -9.86 20.38
CA GLN A 125 -15.69 -8.85 20.58
C GLN A 125 -15.40 -8.09 21.88
N LEU A 126 -15.32 -6.76 21.81
CA LEU A 126 -15.14 -5.91 22.99
C LEU A 126 -16.52 -5.47 23.51
N GLU A 127 -17.27 -4.75 22.69
CA GLU A 127 -18.62 -4.25 22.98
C GLU A 127 -19.42 -4.16 21.67
N GLY A 128 -20.69 -4.60 21.70
CA GLY A 128 -21.57 -4.59 20.52
C GLY A 128 -20.89 -5.23 19.31
N THR A 129 -20.76 -4.48 18.22
CA THR A 129 -20.21 -4.97 16.94
C THR A 129 -18.71 -4.64 16.76
N THR A 130 -18.05 -4.17 17.82
CA THR A 130 -16.65 -3.77 17.77
C THR A 130 -15.71 -4.94 18.07
N PHE A 131 -14.98 -5.37 17.04
CA PHE A 131 -13.95 -6.40 17.13
C PHE A 131 -12.54 -5.79 17.23
N ARG A 132 -11.73 -6.32 18.15
CA ARG A 132 -10.34 -5.94 18.36
C ARG A 132 -9.43 -7.16 18.46
N ASP A 133 -8.16 -6.96 18.12
CA ASP A 133 -7.13 -7.99 18.23
C ASP A 133 -6.95 -8.39 19.70
N ILE A 134 -7.14 -9.67 20.00
CA ILE A 134 -7.04 -10.23 21.36
C ILE A 134 -5.64 -10.07 21.96
N ARG A 135 -4.60 -9.93 21.12
CA ARG A 135 -3.21 -9.71 21.56
C ARG A 135 -3.03 -8.34 22.20
N ASN A 136 -3.77 -7.35 21.72
CA ASN A 136 -3.66 -5.96 22.16
C ASN A 136 -4.74 -5.59 23.19
N PHE A 137 -5.88 -6.27 23.16
CA PHE A 137 -7.03 -5.98 24.01
C PHE A 137 -7.44 -7.26 24.77
N PRO A 138 -6.92 -7.51 25.98
CA PRO A 138 -7.22 -8.73 26.74
C PRO A 138 -8.69 -8.83 27.17
N ASN A 139 -9.41 -7.71 27.19
CA ASN A 139 -10.85 -7.67 27.50
C ASN A 139 -11.73 -8.15 26.33
N ALA A 140 -11.17 -8.31 25.12
CA ALA A 140 -11.91 -8.74 23.95
C ALA A 140 -12.20 -10.25 24.02
N ARG A 141 -13.49 -10.63 24.08
CA ARG A 141 -13.94 -12.01 24.22
C ARG A 141 -14.18 -12.64 22.86
N GLN A 142 -13.65 -13.84 22.64
CA GLN A 142 -13.93 -14.58 21.42
C GLN A 142 -15.31 -15.25 21.49
N LEU A 143 -16.01 -15.35 20.35
CA LEU A 143 -17.35 -15.95 20.24
C LEU A 143 -17.29 -17.46 20.48
N SER A 144 -18.18 -18.03 21.29
CA SER A 144 -18.11 -19.45 21.70
C SER A 144 -18.12 -20.45 20.53
N ASN A 145 -18.94 -20.19 19.51
CA ASN A 145 -19.13 -21.05 18.34
C ASN A 145 -18.41 -20.55 17.07
N ALA A 146 -17.65 -19.45 17.14
CA ALA A 146 -17.03 -18.84 15.97
C ALA A 146 -15.62 -18.30 16.22
N VAL A 147 -14.75 -18.41 15.22
CA VAL A 147 -13.43 -17.78 15.21
C VAL A 147 -13.46 -16.61 14.24
N VAL A 148 -13.15 -15.40 14.71
CA VAL A 148 -13.05 -14.21 13.85
C VAL A 148 -11.58 -13.94 13.56
N ILE A 149 -11.22 -13.88 12.28
CA ILE A 149 -9.86 -13.52 11.84
C ILE A 149 -9.91 -12.28 10.96
N ARG A 150 -8.86 -11.47 11.00
CA ARG A 150 -8.66 -10.35 10.07
C ARG A 150 -7.28 -10.42 9.44
N MET A 151 -7.22 -10.03 8.17
CA MET A 151 -5.97 -9.81 7.45
C MET A 151 -5.86 -8.34 7.08
N ASP A 152 -4.78 -7.69 7.51
CA ASP A 152 -4.52 -6.27 7.24
C ASP A 152 -3.77 -6.07 5.91
N ALA A 153 -4.29 -6.66 4.83
CA ALA A 153 -3.71 -6.54 3.48
C ALA A 153 -4.71 -6.87 2.38
N ARG A 154 -4.33 -6.58 1.13
CA ARG A 154 -4.99 -7.17 -0.05
C ARG A 154 -4.78 -8.68 -0.08
N LEU A 155 -5.77 -9.43 -0.54
CA LEU A 155 -5.64 -10.88 -0.74
C LEU A 155 -5.14 -11.15 -2.15
N ASN A 156 -3.98 -11.77 -2.28
CA ASN A 156 -3.40 -12.06 -3.58
C ASN A 156 -2.60 -13.37 -3.56
N PHE A 157 -2.05 -13.76 -4.71
CA PHE A 157 -1.22 -14.96 -4.83
C PHE A 157 -0.05 -15.03 -3.83
N THR A 158 0.48 -13.88 -3.38
CA THR A 158 1.65 -13.85 -2.48
C THR A 158 1.32 -14.24 -1.04
N ASN A 159 0.08 -14.01 -0.59
CA ASN A 159 -0.31 -14.14 0.82
C ASN A 159 -1.55 -15.03 1.04
N SER A 160 -2.28 -15.42 0.00
CA SER A 160 -3.50 -16.21 0.12
C SER A 160 -3.28 -17.53 0.85
N ARG A 161 -2.19 -18.24 0.53
CA ARG A 161 -1.80 -19.47 1.22
C ARG A 161 -1.62 -19.27 2.72
N LYS A 162 -0.99 -18.17 3.14
CA LYS A 162 -0.80 -17.87 4.57
C LYS A 162 -2.11 -17.61 5.28
N LEU A 163 -3.05 -16.90 4.63
CA LEU A 163 -4.39 -16.71 5.18
C LEU A 163 -5.09 -18.05 5.40
N LYS A 164 -5.07 -18.96 4.41
CA LYS A 164 -5.68 -20.29 4.52
C LYS A 164 -5.06 -21.12 5.65
N GLU A 165 -3.73 -21.19 5.71
CA GLU A 165 -3.02 -21.93 6.76
C GLU A 165 -3.28 -21.35 8.16
N PHE A 166 -3.30 -20.03 8.28
CA PHE A 166 -3.61 -19.34 9.53
C PHE A 166 -5.06 -19.58 9.97
N ALA A 167 -6.02 -19.48 9.04
CA ALA A 167 -7.44 -19.73 9.29
C ALA A 167 -7.68 -21.13 9.85
N VAL A 168 -7.18 -22.16 9.16
CA VAL A 168 -7.33 -23.56 9.58
C VAL A 168 -6.66 -23.78 10.95
N ARG A 169 -5.45 -23.25 11.15
CA ARG A 169 -4.73 -23.37 12.42
C ARG A 169 -5.47 -22.68 13.58
N ALA A 170 -6.06 -21.50 13.33
CA ALA A 170 -6.80 -20.76 14.35
C ALA A 170 -8.02 -21.56 14.83
N VAL A 171 -8.72 -22.24 13.92
CA VAL A 171 -9.84 -23.12 14.26
C VAL A 171 -9.36 -24.35 15.04
N GLN A 172 -8.32 -25.03 14.57
CA GLN A 172 -7.77 -26.22 15.23
C GLN A 172 -7.33 -25.94 16.68
N ILE A 173 -6.67 -24.81 16.93
CA ILE A 173 -6.26 -24.40 18.29
C ILE A 173 -7.49 -24.18 19.18
N ARG A 174 -8.56 -23.59 18.62
CA ARG A 174 -9.80 -23.33 19.34
C ARG A 174 -10.52 -24.62 19.74
N GLU A 175 -10.57 -25.58 18.82
CA GLU A 175 -11.17 -26.91 19.02
C GLU A 175 -10.37 -27.76 20.00
N ALA A 176 -9.03 -27.72 19.93
CA ALA A 176 -8.17 -28.40 20.91
C ALA A 176 -8.36 -27.86 22.33
N GLY A 177 -8.82 -26.60 22.48
CA GLY A 177 -9.21 -26.00 23.75
C GLY A 177 -10.60 -26.41 24.26
N GLY A 178 -11.28 -27.36 23.59
CA GLY A 178 -12.59 -27.88 23.99
C GLY A 178 -13.79 -27.07 23.50
N ASN A 179 -13.58 -26.05 22.67
CA ASN A 179 -14.69 -25.26 22.09
C ASN A 179 -15.06 -25.81 20.73
N LYS A 180 -16.34 -26.14 20.52
CA LYS A 180 -16.84 -26.54 19.21
C LYS A 180 -16.95 -25.30 18.30
N VAL A 181 -16.16 -25.24 17.23
CA VAL A 181 -16.23 -24.16 16.26
C VAL A 181 -17.16 -24.58 15.13
N GLU A 182 -18.18 -23.76 14.87
CA GLU A 182 -19.13 -23.98 13.77
C GLU A 182 -18.88 -22.98 12.63
N PHE A 183 -18.38 -21.79 12.95
CA PHE A 183 -18.14 -20.73 11.97
C PHE A 183 -16.71 -20.19 12.03
N LEU A 184 -16.12 -19.98 10.85
CA LEU A 184 -14.97 -19.10 10.69
C LEU A 184 -15.43 -17.81 10.00
N VAL A 185 -15.24 -16.68 10.67
CA VAL A 185 -15.53 -15.36 10.11
C VAL A 185 -14.23 -14.68 9.68
N ILE A 186 -14.12 -14.35 8.40
CA ILE A 186 -13.06 -13.51 7.86
C ILE A 186 -13.58 -12.08 7.78
N ASP A 187 -12.99 -11.20 8.59
CA ASP A 187 -13.25 -9.77 8.49
C ASP A 187 -12.44 -9.16 7.33
N ALA A 188 -13.11 -8.88 6.23
CA ALA A 188 -12.53 -8.30 5.02
C ALA A 188 -12.41 -6.77 5.05
N LYS A 189 -12.64 -6.11 6.21
CA LYS A 189 -12.60 -4.63 6.32
C LYS A 189 -11.30 -4.00 5.83
N ALA A 190 -10.16 -4.67 6.01
CA ALA A 190 -8.85 -4.21 5.55
C ALA A 190 -8.46 -4.75 4.16
N ILE A 191 -9.23 -5.69 3.61
CA ILE A 191 -9.01 -6.27 2.29
C ILE A 191 -9.57 -5.31 1.24
N ASN A 192 -8.69 -4.54 0.62
CA ASN A 192 -9.09 -3.55 -0.40
C ASN A 192 -9.20 -4.15 -1.81
N HIS A 193 -8.57 -5.29 -2.05
CA HIS A 193 -8.53 -5.95 -3.35
C HIS A 193 -8.30 -7.45 -3.19
N VAL A 194 -8.83 -8.23 -4.13
CA VAL A 194 -8.68 -9.68 -4.25
C VAL A 194 -8.33 -10.00 -5.70
N ASP A 195 -7.33 -10.85 -5.93
CA ASP A 195 -7.03 -11.41 -7.25
C ASP A 195 -7.67 -12.80 -7.44
N LEU A 196 -7.55 -13.39 -8.64
CA LEU A 196 -8.13 -14.69 -8.95
C LEU A 196 -7.63 -15.79 -8.00
N THR A 197 -6.32 -15.82 -7.72
CA THR A 197 -5.72 -16.78 -6.77
C THR A 197 -6.33 -16.64 -5.37
N GLY A 198 -6.60 -15.40 -4.96
CA GLY A 198 -7.30 -15.08 -3.71
C GLY A 198 -8.71 -15.65 -3.68
N CYS A 199 -9.47 -15.49 -4.77
CA CYS A 199 -10.80 -16.08 -4.92
C CYS A 199 -10.77 -17.61 -4.80
N GLU A 200 -9.90 -18.28 -5.56
CA GLU A 200 -9.71 -19.74 -5.51
C GLU A 200 -9.30 -20.22 -4.12
N THR A 201 -8.48 -19.44 -3.42
CA THR A 201 -8.05 -19.78 -2.06
C THR A 201 -9.20 -19.69 -1.06
N LEU A 202 -10.13 -18.74 -1.22
CA LEU A 202 -11.32 -18.63 -0.37
C LEU A 202 -12.27 -19.81 -0.60
N GLU A 203 -12.48 -20.22 -1.85
CA GLU A 203 -13.26 -21.42 -2.17
C GLU A 203 -12.62 -22.67 -1.56
N SER A 204 -11.33 -22.86 -1.78
CA SER A 204 -10.59 -23.99 -1.23
C SER A 204 -10.50 -23.98 0.31
N LEU A 205 -10.59 -22.80 0.94
CA LEU A 205 -10.72 -22.68 2.39
C LEU A 205 -12.12 -23.10 2.85
N ALA A 206 -13.18 -22.68 2.15
CA ALA A 206 -14.54 -23.09 2.47
C ALA A 206 -14.73 -24.61 2.34
N GLU A 207 -14.14 -25.23 1.32
CA GLU A 207 -14.15 -26.69 1.15
C GLU A 207 -13.46 -27.40 2.33
N ALA A 208 -12.28 -26.90 2.73
CA ALA A 208 -11.55 -27.45 3.87
C ALA A 208 -12.35 -27.35 5.16
N LEU A 209 -12.97 -26.21 5.45
CA LEU A 209 -13.82 -26.01 6.62
C LEU A 209 -15.06 -26.91 6.58
N LYS A 210 -15.69 -27.04 5.40
CA LYS A 210 -16.88 -27.87 5.24
C LYS A 210 -16.59 -29.35 5.54
N SER A 211 -15.41 -29.84 5.18
CA SER A 211 -14.98 -31.21 5.49
C SER A 211 -14.91 -31.48 7.00
N HIS A 212 -14.76 -30.44 7.82
CA HIS A 212 -14.77 -30.48 9.28
C HIS A 212 -16.12 -30.04 9.90
N GLY A 213 -17.17 -29.87 9.09
CA GLY A 213 -18.49 -29.44 9.56
C GLY A 213 -18.60 -27.95 9.91
N GLN A 214 -17.60 -27.15 9.53
CA GLN A 214 -17.54 -25.71 9.78
C GLN A 214 -17.99 -24.93 8.54
N GLN A 215 -18.44 -23.69 8.73
CA GLN A 215 -18.90 -22.79 7.69
C GLN A 215 -18.01 -21.54 7.59
N LEU A 216 -17.78 -21.06 6.37
CA LEU A 216 -17.01 -19.85 6.10
C LEU A 216 -17.95 -18.65 5.93
N VAL A 217 -17.75 -17.59 6.72
CA VAL A 217 -18.44 -16.31 6.58
C VAL A 217 -17.43 -15.22 6.27
N ILE A 218 -17.67 -14.39 5.27
CA ILE A 218 -16.80 -13.25 4.94
C ILE A 218 -17.57 -11.96 5.20
N ALA A 219 -17.11 -11.16 6.14
CA ALA A 219 -17.76 -9.93 6.61
C ALA A 219 -17.08 -8.66 6.10
N ASN A 220 -17.77 -7.52 6.18
CA ASN A 220 -17.24 -6.18 5.82
C ASN A 220 -16.68 -6.09 4.39
N LEU A 221 -17.36 -6.72 3.43
CA LEU A 221 -16.94 -6.71 2.03
C LEU A 221 -17.03 -5.30 1.43
N LYS A 222 -15.94 -4.88 0.77
CA LYS A 222 -15.90 -3.62 0.00
C LYS A 222 -16.35 -3.86 -1.42
N GLY A 223 -16.98 -2.85 -2.03
CA GLY A 223 -17.46 -2.89 -3.41
C GLY A 223 -16.50 -3.48 -4.45
N PRO A 224 -15.21 -3.05 -4.52
CA PRO A 224 -14.24 -3.63 -5.44
C PRO A 224 -13.97 -5.13 -5.21
N VAL A 225 -13.97 -5.56 -3.95
CA VAL A 225 -13.79 -6.97 -3.57
C VAL A 225 -15.02 -7.77 -3.91
N SER A 226 -16.22 -7.31 -3.52
CA SER A 226 -17.50 -7.93 -3.87
C SER A 226 -17.60 -8.14 -5.37
N LYS A 227 -17.27 -7.12 -6.17
CA LYS A 227 -17.29 -7.23 -7.63
C LYS A 227 -16.37 -8.34 -8.13
N CYS A 228 -15.15 -8.43 -7.62
CA CYS A 228 -14.21 -9.48 -8.05
C CYS A 228 -14.68 -10.88 -7.66
N LEU A 229 -15.20 -11.05 -6.44
CA LEU A 229 -15.74 -12.33 -5.98
C LEU A 229 -16.94 -12.79 -6.82
N HIS A 230 -17.86 -11.87 -7.13
CA HIS A 230 -19.02 -12.16 -8.00
C HIS A 230 -18.61 -12.56 -9.41
N GLN A 231 -17.62 -11.86 -10.00
CA GLN A 231 -17.14 -12.19 -11.33
C GLN A 231 -16.41 -13.54 -11.39
N ALA A 232 -15.81 -13.96 -10.27
CA ALA A 232 -15.15 -15.25 -10.14
C ALA A 232 -16.10 -16.41 -9.77
N GLY A 233 -17.39 -16.15 -9.51
CA GLY A 233 -18.36 -17.20 -9.16
C GLY A 233 -18.34 -17.65 -7.68
N VAL A 234 -17.51 -17.01 -6.85
CA VAL A 234 -17.33 -17.36 -5.43
C VAL A 234 -18.65 -17.41 -4.62
N PRO A 235 -19.63 -16.51 -4.80
CA PRO A 235 -20.89 -16.57 -4.05
C PRO A 235 -21.64 -17.91 -4.24
N GLU A 236 -21.67 -18.43 -5.47
CA GLU A 236 -22.36 -19.70 -5.78
C GLU A 236 -21.62 -20.89 -5.19
N SER A 237 -20.27 -20.88 -5.28
CA SER A 237 -19.40 -21.89 -4.69
C SER A 237 -19.55 -21.93 -3.16
N LEU A 238 -19.52 -20.76 -2.50
CA LEU A 238 -19.70 -20.67 -1.05
C LEU A 238 -21.08 -21.15 -0.62
N ARG A 239 -22.14 -20.77 -1.34
CA ARG A 239 -23.51 -21.18 -1.00
C ARG A 239 -23.67 -22.70 -1.01
N LYS A 240 -23.06 -23.40 -1.96
CA LYS A 240 -23.06 -24.88 -2.01
C LYS A 240 -22.38 -25.50 -0.79
N LEU A 241 -21.37 -24.83 -0.26
CA LEU A 241 -20.62 -25.26 0.93
C LEU A 241 -21.29 -24.80 2.24
N GLY A 242 -22.33 -23.96 2.18
CA GLY A 242 -22.98 -23.35 3.34
C GLY A 242 -22.19 -22.17 3.92
N GLY A 243 -21.39 -21.50 3.10
CA GLY A 243 -20.74 -20.24 3.46
C GLY A 243 -21.56 -19.02 3.04
N HIS A 244 -21.21 -17.86 3.62
CA HIS A 244 -21.96 -16.61 3.46
C HIS A 244 -21.03 -15.42 3.16
N LEU A 245 -21.52 -14.49 2.34
CA LEU A 245 -20.86 -13.21 2.04
C LEU A 245 -21.70 -12.07 2.61
N CYS A 246 -21.11 -11.28 3.49
CA CYS A 246 -21.80 -10.24 4.25
C CYS A 246 -21.14 -8.87 4.03
N LEU A 247 -21.96 -7.83 3.89
CA LEU A 247 -21.50 -6.44 3.72
C LEU A 247 -21.02 -5.80 5.02
N SER A 248 -21.53 -6.26 6.16
CA SER A 248 -21.21 -5.73 7.49
C SER A 248 -20.82 -6.85 8.46
N MET A 249 -20.27 -6.47 9.63
CA MET A 249 -20.03 -7.43 10.71
C MET A 249 -21.32 -7.83 11.43
N GLU A 250 -22.31 -6.94 11.48
CA GLU A 250 -23.64 -7.20 12.07
C GLU A 250 -24.35 -8.35 11.36
N ALA A 251 -24.37 -8.26 10.03
CA ALA A 251 -24.80 -9.29 9.11
C ALA A 251 -24.15 -10.66 9.41
N ALA A 252 -22.81 -10.68 9.51
CA ALA A 252 -22.07 -11.90 9.79
C ALA A 252 -22.40 -12.48 11.17
N LEU A 253 -22.63 -11.64 12.18
CA LEU A 253 -23.07 -12.10 13.50
C LEU A 253 -24.47 -12.68 13.47
N ALA A 254 -25.41 -12.08 12.74
CA ALA A 254 -26.76 -12.61 12.58
C ALA A 254 -26.75 -14.03 11.98
N VAL A 255 -25.85 -14.29 11.02
CA VAL A 255 -25.63 -15.64 10.46
C VAL A 255 -25.08 -16.60 11.51
N VAL A 256 -24.09 -16.18 12.30
CA VAL A 256 -23.48 -17.01 13.36
C VAL A 256 -24.47 -17.32 14.49
N GLU A 257 -25.41 -16.41 14.78
CA GLU A 257 -26.47 -16.56 15.77
C GLU A 257 -27.69 -17.34 15.23
N GLY A 258 -27.74 -17.62 13.93
CA GLY A 258 -28.82 -18.39 13.29
C GLY A 258 -30.08 -17.58 12.96
N THR A 259 -29.99 -16.26 12.87
CA THR A 259 -31.10 -15.40 12.45
C THR A 259 -31.17 -15.37 10.91
N SER A 260 -32.28 -15.83 10.33
CA SER A 260 -32.51 -15.89 8.86
C SER A 260 -32.55 -14.50 8.20
N GLN A 261 -31.39 -13.90 7.94
CA GLN A 261 -31.23 -12.68 7.12
C GLN A 261 -30.43 -12.90 5.81
N ALA A 262 -30.00 -14.15 5.54
CA ALA A 262 -29.12 -14.46 4.41
C ALA A 262 -29.69 -14.14 3.01
N VAL A 263 -31.01 -14.02 2.84
CA VAL A 263 -31.64 -13.77 1.53
C VAL A 263 -31.68 -12.26 1.19
N GLU A 264 -31.80 -11.40 2.20
CA GLU A 264 -31.90 -9.94 2.02
C GLU A 264 -30.53 -9.35 1.64
N GLU A 265 -29.45 -9.89 2.21
CA GLU A 265 -28.07 -9.45 1.94
C GLU A 265 -27.57 -9.82 0.54
N ASP A 266 -27.99 -10.95 -0.04
CA ASP A 266 -27.63 -11.33 -1.41
C ASP A 266 -28.12 -10.27 -2.41
N GLN A 267 -29.31 -9.69 -2.18
CA GLN A 267 -29.82 -8.59 -3.01
C GLN A 267 -28.98 -7.32 -2.83
N GLU A 268 -28.68 -6.91 -1.60
CA GLU A 268 -27.86 -5.72 -1.33
C GLU A 268 -26.44 -5.83 -1.92
N LEU A 269 -25.83 -7.01 -1.80
CA LEU A 269 -24.52 -7.31 -2.35
C LEU A 269 -24.52 -7.20 -3.89
N SER A 270 -25.56 -7.75 -4.55
CA SER A 270 -25.72 -7.65 -6.00
C SER A 270 -25.92 -6.19 -6.47
N GLU A 271 -26.66 -5.39 -5.70
CA GLU A 271 -26.86 -3.98 -5.99
C GLU A 271 -25.55 -3.19 -5.83
N LEU A 272 -24.77 -3.48 -4.78
CA LEU A 272 -23.46 -2.87 -4.57
C LEU A 272 -22.53 -3.13 -5.76
N VAL A 273 -22.48 -4.38 -6.25
CA VAL A 273 -21.65 -4.76 -7.41
C VAL A 273 -22.08 -4.00 -8.68
N ARG A 274 -23.39 -3.80 -8.88
CA ARG A 274 -23.92 -2.99 -9.98
C ARG A 274 -23.47 -1.53 -9.86
N ARG A 275 -23.62 -0.91 -8.68
CA ARG A 275 -23.21 0.48 -8.41
C ARG A 275 -21.71 0.69 -8.64
N VAL A 276 -20.87 -0.23 -8.15
CA VAL A 276 -19.40 -0.19 -8.36
C VAL A 276 -19.04 -0.30 -9.84
N THR A 277 -19.76 -1.15 -10.59
CA THR A 277 -19.52 -1.30 -12.02
C THR A 277 -19.86 -0.03 -12.79
N MET A 278 -20.96 0.63 -12.46
CA MET A 278 -21.33 1.93 -13.04
C MET A 278 -20.32 3.03 -12.68
N ALA A 279 -19.90 3.12 -11.41
CA ALA A 279 -18.92 4.12 -10.98
C ALA A 279 -17.57 3.99 -11.72
N LYS A 280 -17.14 2.75 -12.00
CA LYS A 280 -15.91 2.49 -12.76
C LYS A 280 -16.01 3.01 -14.21
N GLN A 281 -17.18 2.93 -14.83
CA GLN A 281 -17.41 3.47 -16.18
C GLN A 281 -17.26 4.99 -16.21
N ILE A 282 -17.75 5.69 -15.18
CA ILE A 282 -17.59 7.16 -15.03
C ILE A 282 -16.11 7.53 -14.92
N GLN A 283 -15.33 6.78 -14.12
CA GLN A 283 -13.90 7.04 -13.93
C GLN A 283 -13.07 6.81 -15.21
N TYR A 284 -13.44 5.83 -16.04
CA TYR A 284 -12.78 5.61 -17.33
C TYR A 284 -13.20 6.64 -18.39
N ALA A 285 -14.44 7.12 -18.34
CA ALA A 285 -14.92 8.19 -19.21
C ALA A 285 -14.20 9.52 -18.97
N THR A 286 -13.82 9.82 -17.72
CA THR A 286 -13.10 11.05 -17.36
C THR A 286 -11.58 10.98 -17.58
N SER A 287 -11.00 9.79 -17.74
CA SER A 287 -9.55 9.58 -17.96
C SER A 287 -9.15 9.42 -19.43
N SER A 288 -10.11 9.49 -20.36
CA SER A 288 -9.84 9.49 -21.80
C SER A 288 -9.55 10.92 -22.30
N PRO A 289 -8.33 11.24 -22.79
CA PRO A 289 -7.97 12.58 -23.27
C PRO A 289 -8.68 13.01 -24.57
N HIS A 290 -9.53 12.15 -25.16
CA HIS A 290 -10.20 12.43 -26.44
C HIS A 290 -11.56 13.13 -26.34
N VAL A 291 -12.09 13.40 -25.14
CA VAL A 291 -13.41 14.04 -25.00
C VAL A 291 -13.33 15.57 -24.85
N PHE A 292 -12.14 16.16 -24.69
CA PHE A 292 -11.99 17.62 -24.52
C PHE A 292 -11.86 18.42 -25.83
N CYS A 293 -11.84 17.76 -27.00
CA CYS A 293 -11.68 18.43 -28.31
C CYS A 293 -12.82 18.18 -29.31
N GLN A 294 -14.02 17.82 -28.87
CA GLN A 294 -15.22 18.02 -29.69
C GLN A 294 -16.16 19.00 -28.99
N GLY A 295 -15.92 20.27 -29.26
CA GLY A 295 -16.87 21.33 -28.98
C GLY A 295 -18.18 21.07 -29.72
N ARG A 296 -19.18 20.58 -28.99
CA ARG A 296 -20.57 20.99 -29.15
C ARG A 296 -21.14 21.22 -27.76
N SER A 297 -21.29 22.50 -27.43
CA SER A 297 -21.99 23.00 -26.26
C SER A 297 -23.44 22.49 -26.24
N PRO A 298 -23.90 21.81 -25.17
CA PRO A 298 -25.32 21.60 -24.94
C PRO A 298 -25.86 22.80 -24.15
N PHE A 299 -25.79 23.99 -24.74
CA PHE A 299 -26.32 25.23 -24.14
C PHE A 299 -26.74 26.20 -25.26
N GLN A 300 -27.62 25.73 -26.14
CA GLN A 300 -28.48 26.59 -26.94
C GLN A 300 -29.85 25.91 -26.99
N ASP A 301 -30.62 26.08 -25.94
CA ASP A 301 -32.07 26.21 -26.01
C ASP A 301 -32.50 27.09 -24.84
N GLY A 302 -33.18 28.19 -25.17
CA GLY A 302 -33.35 29.33 -24.31
C GLY A 302 -34.38 29.15 -23.20
N ASN A 303 -34.07 29.71 -22.02
CA ASN A 303 -35.01 30.57 -21.30
C ASN A 303 -34.22 31.49 -20.34
N PRO A 304 -34.53 32.81 -20.24
CA PRO A 304 -33.69 33.78 -19.55
C PRO A 304 -34.26 34.12 -18.18
N ILE A 305 -33.70 33.61 -17.07
CA ILE A 305 -34.05 34.10 -15.73
C ILE A 305 -32.81 34.10 -14.81
N LEU A 306 -32.47 35.31 -14.34
CA LEU A 306 -31.57 35.73 -13.25
C LEU A 306 -30.10 36.05 -13.58
N SER A 307 -29.83 37.35 -13.53
CA SER A 307 -28.53 38.02 -13.50
C SER A 307 -27.74 37.70 -12.21
N PRO A 308 -26.39 37.65 -12.25
CA PRO A 308 -25.58 37.50 -11.06
C PRO A 308 -25.29 38.87 -10.43
N THR A 309 -25.74 39.04 -9.19
CA THR A 309 -25.34 40.14 -8.31
C THR A 309 -23.85 40.02 -7.99
N ARG A 310 -23.09 41.08 -8.27
CA ARG A 310 -21.70 41.26 -7.80
C ARG A 310 -21.69 41.23 -6.27
N VAL A 311 -20.81 40.43 -5.68
CA VAL A 311 -20.35 40.64 -4.31
C VAL A 311 -18.83 40.77 -4.34
N SER A 312 -18.39 42.00 -4.15
CA SER A 312 -17.06 42.40 -3.75
C SER A 312 -17.01 42.45 -2.23
N VAL A 313 -16.15 41.63 -1.61
CA VAL A 313 -15.38 41.93 -0.39
C VAL A 313 -14.05 41.19 -0.52
#